data_AF-A0A379S3F1-F1
#
_entry.id   AF-A0A379S3F1-F1
#
_cell.length_a   1.000
_cell.length_b   1.000
_cell.length_c   1.000
_cell.angle_alpha   90.00
_cell.angle_beta   90.00
_cell.angle_gamma   90.00
#
_symmetry.space_group_name_H-M   'P 1'
#
loop_
_entity.id
_entity.type
_entity.pdbx_description
1 polymer ?
#
loop_
_entity_poly.entity_id
_entity_poly.type
_entity_poly.pdbx_seq_one_letter_code
_entity_poly.pdbx_strand_id
1 'polypeptide(L)'
;MPPSTFGAICKGLGEAKLNAKPARVVMEKPLGTSLATSREINDRVGEYFEECQVYRIDHYLGKETVLNLLALRFANSLFVNNWDNRTIDHVEITVAEEVGIEGRWGYFDQAGQMRDMIQNHLLQILCMIAMSPPSDLSADSIRDEKVKVLKSLRRIDRSNVREKTVRGQYTAGFAQGKKVPGYLEEEGANKAATPKLSSRSALISITGVGLACRSICVPASACRRSALKSWFISRRLN
;
A
#
# COMPACT_ATOMS: atom_id res chain seq x y z
N MET A 1 2.28 3.76 20.17
CA MET A 1 2.39 2.55 21.01
C MET A 1 2.86 1.40 20.15
N PRO A 2 3.68 0.46 20.67
CA PRO A 2 4.11 -0.71 19.91
C PRO A 2 2.92 -1.63 19.55
N PRO A 3 2.92 -2.33 18.41
CA PRO A 3 1.80 -3.18 18.00
C PRO A 3 1.45 -4.30 18.97
N SER A 4 2.45 -4.83 19.68
CA SER A 4 2.29 -5.93 20.64
C SER A 4 1.41 -5.56 21.82
N THR A 5 1.23 -4.26 22.12
CA THR A 5 0.43 -3.81 23.26
C THR A 5 -1.04 -3.63 22.94
N PHE A 6 -1.44 -3.64 21.66
CA PHE A 6 -2.84 -3.36 21.27
C PHE A 6 -3.85 -4.29 21.95
N GLY A 7 -3.59 -5.60 21.94
CA GLY A 7 -4.49 -6.57 22.58
C GLY A 7 -4.61 -6.35 24.08
N ALA A 8 -3.50 -6.13 24.78
CA ALA A 8 -3.51 -5.90 26.22
C ALA A 8 -4.23 -4.60 26.60
N ILE A 9 -4.06 -3.53 25.80
CA ILE A 9 -4.75 -2.26 26.01
C ILE A 9 -6.26 -2.43 25.79
N CYS A 10 -6.67 -3.07 24.69
CA CYS A 10 -8.09 -3.28 24.39
C CYS A 10 -8.76 -4.15 25.46
N LYS A 11 -8.06 -5.18 25.92
CA LYS A 11 -8.48 -6.02 27.05
C LYS A 11 -8.69 -5.19 28.31
N GLY A 12 -7.70 -4.40 28.71
CA GLY A 12 -7.81 -3.56 29.91
C GLY A 12 -8.95 -2.54 29.82
N LEU A 13 -9.16 -1.92 28.65
CA LEU A 13 -10.28 -1.02 28.41
C LEU A 13 -11.64 -1.74 28.49
N GLY A 14 -11.72 -2.95 27.95
CA GLY A 14 -12.92 -3.79 28.03
C GLY A 14 -13.25 -4.23 29.46
N GLU A 15 -12.25 -4.71 30.21
CA GLU A 15 -12.39 -5.11 31.62
C GLU A 15 -12.77 -3.93 32.52
N ALA A 16 -12.25 -2.74 32.23
CA ALA A 16 -12.64 -1.49 32.89
C ALA A 16 -13.99 -0.93 32.44
N LYS A 17 -14.68 -1.58 31.49
CA LYS A 17 -15.96 -1.14 30.89
C LYS A 17 -15.88 0.24 30.21
N LEU A 18 -14.72 0.60 29.68
CA LEU A 18 -14.47 1.85 28.95
C LEU A 18 -14.63 1.69 27.42
N ASN A 19 -15.18 0.57 26.97
CA ASN A 19 -15.40 0.22 25.57
C ASN A 19 -16.86 0.37 25.10
N ALA A 20 -17.79 0.76 25.99
CA ALA A 20 -19.19 0.97 25.63
C ALA A 20 -19.34 2.13 24.63
N LYS A 21 -20.24 1.99 23.65
CA LYS A 21 -20.56 3.06 22.70
C LYS A 21 -20.97 4.33 23.47
N PRO A 22 -20.51 5.53 23.03
CA PRO A 22 -19.91 5.85 21.74
C PRO A 22 -18.37 5.76 21.69
N ALA A 23 -17.72 5.07 22.65
CA ALA A 23 -16.26 4.94 22.66
C ALA A 23 -15.73 4.33 21.35
N ARG A 24 -14.58 4.84 20.91
CA ARG A 24 -13.89 4.41 19.68
C ARG A 24 -12.41 4.23 19.98
N VAL A 25 -11.79 3.27 19.31
CA VAL A 25 -10.35 3.03 19.38
C VAL A 25 -9.71 3.40 18.05
N VAL A 26 -8.63 4.17 18.12
CA VAL A 26 -7.82 4.55 16.97
C VAL A 26 -6.51 3.80 17.02
N MET A 27 -6.17 3.10 15.94
CA MET A 27 -5.00 2.25 15.85
C MET A 27 -4.06 2.74 14.76
N GLU A 28 -2.80 2.96 15.13
CA GLU A 28 -1.72 3.33 14.21
C GLU A 28 -0.99 2.10 13.66
N LYS A 29 -0.38 2.27 12.47
CA LYS A 29 0.49 1.24 11.90
C LYS A 29 1.73 1.00 12.77
N PRO A 30 2.33 -0.21 12.78
CA PRO A 30 1.97 -1.38 11.96
C PRO A 30 0.92 -2.30 12.60
N LEU A 31 -0.03 -2.78 11.78
CA LEU A 31 -1.11 -3.71 12.17
C LEU A 31 -0.74 -5.16 11.86
N GLY A 32 0.41 -5.58 12.40
CA GLY A 32 1.05 -6.85 12.12
C GLY A 32 2.14 -6.75 11.04
N THR A 33 2.91 -7.83 10.92
CA THR A 33 4.05 -7.96 9.99
C THR A 33 3.85 -9.07 8.96
N SER A 34 2.79 -9.86 9.15
CA SER A 34 2.34 -10.94 8.28
C SER A 34 0.81 -11.05 8.35
N LEU A 35 0.21 -11.84 7.45
CA LEU A 35 -1.22 -12.13 7.51
C LEU A 35 -1.62 -12.77 8.86
N ALA A 36 -0.78 -13.67 9.39
CA ALA A 36 -1.06 -14.36 10.64
C ALA A 36 -1.09 -13.38 11.83
N THR A 37 -0.08 -12.52 11.95
CA THR A 37 -0.01 -11.54 13.06
C THR A 37 -1.05 -10.43 12.91
N SER A 38 -1.41 -10.06 11.68
CA SER A 38 -2.49 -9.10 11.44
C SER A 38 -3.86 -9.65 11.85
N ARG A 39 -4.12 -10.95 11.57
CA ARG A 39 -5.33 -11.64 12.05
C ARG A 39 -5.38 -11.70 13.57
N GLU A 40 -4.29 -12.13 14.22
CA GLU A 40 -4.20 -12.18 15.68
C GLU A 40 -4.51 -10.82 16.33
N ILE A 41 -3.97 -9.73 15.79
CA ILE A 41 -4.26 -8.37 16.29
C ILE A 41 -5.74 -8.03 16.09
N ASN A 42 -6.30 -8.28 14.90
CA ASN A 42 -7.71 -7.97 14.61
C ASN A 42 -8.66 -8.78 15.49
N ASP A 43 -8.40 -10.07 15.68
CA ASP A 43 -9.23 -10.96 16.50
C ASP A 43 -9.24 -10.48 17.96
N ARG A 44 -8.06 -10.18 18.52
CA ARG A 44 -7.95 -9.65 19.90
C ARG A 44 -8.62 -8.29 20.09
N VAL A 45 -8.62 -7.43 19.08
CA VAL A 45 -9.33 -6.13 19.16
C VAL A 45 -10.84 -6.36 19.05
N GLY A 46 -11.26 -7.27 18.16
CA GLY A 46 -12.65 -7.64 17.94
C GLY A 46 -13.33 -8.31 19.15
N GLU A 47 -12.55 -8.89 20.07
CA GLU A 47 -13.06 -9.39 21.36
C GLU A 47 -13.65 -8.28 22.24
N TYR A 48 -13.16 -7.04 22.11
CA TYR A 48 -13.52 -5.94 23.02
C TYR A 48 -14.17 -4.75 22.31
N PHE A 49 -13.99 -4.58 21.01
CA PHE A 49 -14.56 -3.49 20.23
C PHE A 49 -15.26 -4.03 18.99
N GLU A 50 -16.48 -3.54 18.72
CA GLU A 50 -17.14 -3.80 17.44
C GLU A 50 -16.41 -3.08 16.29
N GLU A 51 -16.48 -3.60 15.07
CA GLU A 51 -15.78 -3.03 13.91
C GLU A 51 -16.11 -1.54 13.67
N CYS A 52 -17.34 -1.10 13.96
CA CYS A 52 -17.73 0.31 13.84
C CYS A 52 -17.06 1.24 14.87
N GLN A 53 -16.44 0.68 15.92
CA GLN A 53 -15.68 1.42 16.93
C GLN A 53 -14.19 1.46 16.61
N VAL A 54 -13.70 0.68 15.64
CA VAL A 54 -12.27 0.51 15.35
C VAL A 54 -11.86 1.33 14.15
N TYR A 55 -10.98 2.31 14.37
CA TYR A 55 -10.46 3.20 13.34
C TYR A 55 -8.98 2.91 13.10
N ARG A 56 -8.68 2.24 11.99
CA ARG A 56 -7.31 1.91 11.57
C ARG A 56 -6.77 3.03 10.70
N ILE A 57 -5.70 3.70 11.13
CA ILE A 57 -5.19 4.88 10.46
C ILE A 57 -4.31 4.50 9.26
N ASP A 58 -4.66 5.07 8.12
CA ASP A 58 -3.79 5.25 6.98
C ASP A 58 -3.81 6.74 6.61
N HIS A 59 -2.75 7.46 6.97
CA HIS A 59 -2.69 8.91 6.82
C HIS A 59 -2.74 9.38 5.35
N TYR A 60 -2.46 8.51 4.36
CA TYR A 60 -2.62 8.87 2.95
C TYR A 60 -4.09 9.09 2.57
N LEU A 61 -5.02 8.36 3.21
CA LEU A 61 -6.45 8.55 2.97
C LEU A 61 -6.97 9.90 3.48
N GLY A 62 -6.25 10.57 4.38
CA GLY A 62 -6.58 11.91 4.87
C GLY A 62 -6.03 13.05 4.00
N LYS A 63 -5.23 12.74 2.96
CA LYS A 63 -4.69 13.78 2.07
C LYS A 63 -5.79 14.27 1.14
N GLU A 64 -5.91 15.59 1.02
CA GLU A 64 -6.94 16.25 0.20
C GLU A 64 -6.97 15.74 -1.25
N THR A 65 -5.79 15.53 -1.85
CA THR A 65 -5.68 14.99 -3.21
C THR A 65 -6.24 13.57 -3.34
N VAL A 66 -6.12 12.74 -2.30
CA VAL A 66 -6.66 11.37 -2.29
C VAL A 66 -8.17 11.40 -2.09
N LEU A 67 -8.68 12.27 -1.21
CA LEU A 67 -10.12 12.47 -1.02
C LEU A 67 -10.80 12.98 -2.31
N ASN A 68 -10.13 13.88 -3.03
CA ASN A 68 -10.61 14.44 -4.29
C ASN A 68 -10.75 13.42 -5.43
N LEU A 69 -10.16 12.22 -5.31
CA LEU A 69 -10.35 11.15 -6.30
C LEU A 69 -11.82 10.75 -6.45
N LEU A 70 -12.61 10.79 -5.36
CA LEU A 70 -14.04 10.44 -5.42
C LEU A 70 -14.81 11.47 -6.24
N ALA A 71 -14.60 12.75 -5.96
CA ALA A 71 -15.22 13.84 -6.69
C ALA A 71 -14.78 13.83 -8.16
N LEU A 72 -13.49 13.66 -8.43
CA LEU A 72 -12.95 13.59 -9.77
C LEU A 72 -13.60 12.46 -10.59
N ARG A 73 -13.66 11.25 -10.04
CA ARG A 73 -14.11 10.06 -10.79
C ARG A 73 -15.61 10.00 -10.97
N PHE A 74 -16.39 10.40 -9.97
CA PHE A 74 -17.84 10.14 -9.94
C PHE A 74 -18.70 11.39 -10.12
N ALA A 75 -18.18 12.59 -9.91
CA ALA A 75 -18.93 13.83 -10.15
C ALA A 75 -18.72 14.43 -11.56
N ASN A 76 -17.82 13.84 -12.37
CA ASN A 76 -17.45 14.36 -13.68
C ASN A 76 -17.78 13.35 -14.80
N SER A 77 -18.71 13.70 -15.69
CA SER A 77 -19.15 12.85 -16.80
C SER A 77 -18.01 12.44 -17.76
N LEU A 78 -17.00 13.30 -17.92
CA LEU A 78 -15.81 13.02 -18.71
C LEU A 78 -15.05 11.81 -18.18
N PHE A 79 -14.95 11.66 -16.85
CA PHE A 79 -14.22 10.56 -16.24
C PHE A 79 -15.09 9.32 -16.08
N VAL A 80 -16.35 9.45 -15.67
CA VAL A 80 -17.26 8.30 -15.46
C VAL A 80 -17.30 7.35 -16.67
N ASN A 81 -17.36 7.90 -17.89
CA ASN A 81 -17.48 7.10 -19.11
C ASN A 81 -16.14 6.60 -19.68
N ASN A 82 -15.01 7.11 -19.17
CA ASN A 82 -13.68 6.83 -19.70
C ASN A 82 -12.75 6.17 -18.67
N TRP A 83 -13.27 5.81 -17.50
CA TRP A 83 -12.49 5.20 -16.42
C TRP A 83 -12.48 3.66 -16.51
N ASP A 84 -12.12 3.14 -17.67
CA ASP A 84 -12.05 1.70 -17.92
C ASP A 84 -10.84 1.31 -18.78
N ASN A 85 -10.68 0.00 -19.02
CA ASN A 85 -9.57 -0.56 -19.78
C ASN A 85 -9.65 -0.38 -21.30
N ARG A 86 -10.74 0.21 -21.81
CA ARG A 86 -10.90 0.52 -23.22
C ARG A 86 -10.28 1.88 -23.52
N THR A 87 -10.27 2.78 -22.54
CA THR A 87 -9.71 4.12 -22.64
C THR A 87 -8.38 4.28 -21.90
N ILE A 88 -8.20 3.59 -20.76
CA ILE A 88 -6.98 3.66 -19.95
C ILE A 88 -6.04 2.50 -20.31
N ASP A 89 -4.86 2.83 -20.84
CA ASP A 89 -3.80 1.86 -21.13
C ASP A 89 -3.14 1.30 -19.86
N HIS A 90 -2.70 2.18 -18.95
CA HIS A 90 -2.12 1.79 -17.67
C HIS A 90 -2.33 2.84 -16.58
N VAL A 91 -2.15 2.40 -15.33
CA VAL A 91 -2.15 3.26 -14.14
C VAL A 91 -0.80 3.12 -13.46
N GLU A 92 -0.14 4.25 -13.23
CA GLU A 92 1.11 4.33 -12.47
C GLU A 92 0.88 5.07 -11.16
N ILE A 93 1.30 4.47 -10.05
CA ILE A 93 1.27 5.08 -8.72
C ILE A 93 2.70 5.16 -8.21
N THR A 94 3.20 6.38 -8.12
CA THR A 94 4.59 6.66 -7.72
C THR A 94 4.60 7.37 -6.38
N VAL A 95 5.38 6.84 -5.44
CA VAL A 95 5.76 7.57 -4.23
C VAL A 95 7.28 7.60 -4.17
N ALA A 96 7.82 8.82 -4.26
CA ALA A 96 9.24 9.08 -4.17
C ALA A 96 9.53 9.92 -2.93
N GLU A 97 10.54 9.52 -2.18
CA GLU A 97 11.03 10.21 -0.99
C GLU A 97 12.45 10.70 -1.29
N GLU A 98 12.73 11.97 -1.05
CA GLU A 98 14.09 12.50 -1.21
C GLU A 98 14.99 12.08 -0.05
N VAL A 99 14.35 11.83 1.09
CA VAL A 99 14.94 11.53 2.38
C VAL A 99 15.40 10.07 2.44
N GLY A 100 16.53 9.84 3.11
CA GLY A 100 17.05 8.50 3.40
C GLY A 100 16.32 7.84 4.58
N ILE A 101 17.03 6.96 5.28
CA ILE A 101 16.46 6.23 6.43
C ILE A 101 16.48 7.05 7.72
N GLU A 102 17.41 7.99 7.83
CA GLU A 102 17.51 8.97 8.93
C GLU A 102 17.45 8.33 10.32
N GLY A 103 18.40 7.42 10.62
CA GLY A 103 18.51 6.80 11.93
C GLY A 103 17.44 5.74 12.25
N ARG A 104 16.46 5.50 11.36
CA ARG A 104 15.42 4.47 11.53
C ARG A 104 15.82 3.11 10.98
N TRP A 105 17.12 2.87 10.81
CA TRP A 105 17.64 1.70 10.09
C TRP A 105 17.16 0.38 10.68
N GLY A 106 17.23 0.22 12.01
CA GLY A 106 16.81 -1.02 12.68
C GLY A 106 15.34 -1.40 12.44
N TYR A 107 14.45 -0.41 12.34
CA TYR A 107 13.05 -0.64 11.98
C TYR A 107 12.89 -0.93 10.48
N PHE A 108 13.52 -0.11 9.63
CA PHE A 108 13.38 -0.21 8.18
C PHE A 108 13.97 -1.51 7.61
N ASP A 109 15.05 -2.03 8.16
CA ASP A 109 15.58 -3.33 7.74
C ASP A 109 14.55 -4.45 7.98
N GLN A 110 13.83 -4.43 9.09
CA GLN A 110 12.81 -5.46 9.34
C GLN A 110 11.56 -5.28 8.47
N ALA A 111 11.08 -4.05 8.32
CA ALA A 111 9.86 -3.76 7.58
C ALA A 111 10.07 -3.83 6.06
N GLY A 112 11.06 -3.09 5.55
CA GLY A 112 11.27 -2.77 4.14
C GLY A 112 10.19 -1.87 3.54
N GLN A 113 10.46 -1.30 2.36
CA GLN A 113 9.53 -0.40 1.66
C GLN A 113 8.18 -1.07 1.34
N MET A 114 8.21 -2.40 1.14
CA MET A 114 7.01 -3.19 0.86
C MET A 114 5.97 -3.09 1.98
N ARG A 115 6.39 -3.20 3.24
CA ARG A 115 5.45 -3.10 4.37
C ARG A 115 5.19 -1.67 4.78
N ASP A 116 6.18 -0.80 4.63
CA ASP A 116 6.06 0.57 5.12
C ASP A 116 5.16 1.44 4.24
N MET A 117 5.22 1.23 2.91
CA MET A 117 4.55 2.08 1.93
C MET A 117 3.59 1.32 0.99
N ILE A 118 4.02 0.17 0.46
CA ILE A 118 3.28 -0.50 -0.62
C ILE A 118 2.02 -1.19 -0.05
N GLN A 119 2.16 -1.97 1.02
CA GLN A 119 1.08 -2.78 1.58
C GLN A 119 -0.08 -1.95 2.14
N ASN A 120 0.19 -0.74 2.63
CA ASN A 120 -0.79 0.18 3.20
C ASN A 120 -1.15 1.27 2.19
N HIS A 121 -0.37 2.34 2.11
CA HIS A 121 -0.68 3.60 1.45
C HIS A 121 -0.97 3.43 -0.03
N LEU A 122 -0.05 2.83 -0.79
CA LEU A 122 -0.24 2.68 -2.24
C LEU A 122 -1.37 1.71 -2.55
N LEU A 123 -1.56 0.67 -1.73
CA LEU A 123 -2.67 -0.26 -1.91
C LEU A 123 -4.04 0.41 -1.63
N GLN A 124 -4.10 1.30 -0.64
CA GLN A 124 -5.29 2.11 -0.36
C GLN A 124 -5.60 3.07 -1.52
N ILE A 125 -4.60 3.80 -2.01
CA ILE A 125 -4.75 4.69 -3.18
C ILE A 125 -5.19 3.90 -4.41
N LEU A 126 -4.59 2.73 -4.64
CA LEU A 126 -5.02 1.82 -5.71
C LEU A 126 -6.51 1.49 -5.60
N CYS A 127 -6.99 1.13 -4.41
CA CYS A 127 -8.40 0.83 -4.22
C CYS A 127 -9.29 2.04 -4.57
N MET A 128 -8.90 3.25 -4.14
CA MET A 128 -9.64 4.47 -4.47
C MET A 128 -9.66 4.77 -5.98
N ILE A 129 -8.59 4.45 -6.70
CA ILE A 129 -8.48 4.62 -8.16
C ILE A 129 -9.26 3.54 -8.93
N ALA A 130 -9.27 2.30 -8.46
CA ALA A 130 -9.77 1.15 -9.23
C ALA A 130 -11.19 0.72 -8.88
N MET A 131 -11.73 1.15 -7.73
CA MET A 131 -13.05 0.73 -7.28
C MET A 131 -14.17 1.21 -8.20
N SER A 132 -15.28 0.46 -8.28
CA SER A 132 -16.44 0.90 -9.05
C SER A 132 -17.16 2.06 -8.34
N PRO A 133 -18.07 2.79 -9.02
CA PRO A 133 -18.93 3.75 -8.34
C PRO A 133 -19.68 3.08 -7.19
N PRO A 134 -19.54 3.59 -5.95
CA PRO A 134 -20.28 3.05 -4.80
C PRO A 134 -21.77 3.40 -4.92
N SER A 135 -22.65 2.63 -4.29
CA SER A 135 -24.11 2.88 -4.33
C SER A 135 -24.49 4.20 -3.68
N ASP A 136 -23.74 4.58 -2.64
CA ASP A 136 -23.77 5.87 -1.96
C ASP A 136 -22.39 6.22 -1.38
N LEU A 137 -22.26 7.41 -0.78
CA LEU A 137 -21.03 7.89 -0.16
C LEU A 137 -20.87 7.50 1.32
N SER A 138 -21.65 6.53 1.83
CA SER A 138 -21.44 6.00 3.17
C SER A 138 -20.11 5.26 3.28
N ALA A 139 -19.57 5.22 4.50
CA ALA A 139 -18.28 4.58 4.76
C ALA A 139 -18.27 3.09 4.38
N ASP A 140 -19.38 2.38 4.60
CA ASP A 140 -19.51 0.95 4.32
C ASP A 140 -19.61 0.67 2.82
N SER A 141 -20.40 1.47 2.08
CA SER A 141 -20.51 1.39 0.62
C SER A 141 -19.15 1.59 -0.07
N ILE A 142 -18.38 2.59 0.36
CA ILE A 142 -17.02 2.82 -0.14
C ILE A 142 -16.10 1.66 0.24
N ARG A 143 -16.19 1.14 1.48
CA ARG A 143 -15.38 0.00 1.95
C ARG A 143 -15.63 -1.24 1.10
N ASP A 144 -16.88 -1.54 0.78
CA ASP A 144 -17.27 -2.71 -0.02
C ASP A 144 -16.65 -2.67 -1.42
N GLU A 145 -16.69 -1.52 -2.09
CA GLU A 145 -16.06 -1.35 -3.41
C GLU A 145 -14.54 -1.49 -3.34
N LYS A 146 -13.90 -0.98 -2.28
CA LYS A 146 -12.45 -1.20 -2.05
C LYS A 146 -12.13 -2.68 -1.84
N VAL A 147 -12.95 -3.41 -1.08
CA VAL A 147 -12.76 -4.85 -0.84
C VAL A 147 -12.93 -5.65 -2.13
N LYS A 148 -13.87 -5.28 -3.01
CA LYS A 148 -14.02 -5.91 -4.34
C LYS A 148 -12.75 -5.79 -5.18
N VAL A 149 -12.10 -4.62 -5.17
CA VAL A 149 -10.79 -4.43 -5.84
C VAL A 149 -9.76 -5.39 -5.28
N LEU A 150 -9.58 -5.41 -3.95
CA LEU A 150 -8.58 -6.25 -3.29
C LEU A 150 -8.77 -7.74 -3.61
N LYS A 151 -10.03 -8.23 -3.63
CA LYS A 151 -10.37 -9.61 -3.98
C LYS A 151 -10.08 -9.94 -5.45
N SER A 152 -10.08 -8.93 -6.32
CA SER A 152 -9.85 -9.07 -7.76
C SER A 152 -8.37 -8.98 -8.14
N LEU A 153 -7.48 -8.61 -7.21
CA LEU A 153 -6.05 -8.51 -7.48
C LEU A 153 -5.44 -9.89 -7.76
N ARG A 154 -4.69 -9.98 -8.85
CA ARG A 154 -3.88 -11.16 -9.15
C ARG A 154 -2.77 -11.29 -8.11
N ARG A 155 -2.68 -12.46 -7.48
CA ARG A 155 -1.69 -12.73 -6.44
C ARG A 155 -0.28 -12.72 -7.02
N ILE A 156 0.63 -12.01 -6.34
CA ILE A 156 2.07 -12.11 -6.56
C ILE A 156 2.61 -13.14 -5.55
N ASP A 157 3.24 -14.18 -6.05
CA ASP A 157 3.79 -15.28 -5.24
C ASP A 157 5.20 -15.68 -5.70
N ARG A 158 5.76 -16.74 -5.10
CA ARG A 158 7.14 -17.17 -5.38
C ARG A 158 7.37 -17.53 -6.86
N SER A 159 6.34 -17.95 -7.59
CA SER A 159 6.44 -18.36 -8.99
C SER A 159 6.58 -17.17 -9.94
N ASN A 160 5.97 -16.02 -9.62
CA ASN A 160 5.89 -14.86 -10.52
C ASN A 160 6.56 -13.59 -9.98
N VAL A 161 6.97 -13.55 -8.71
CA VAL A 161 7.51 -12.34 -8.05
C VAL A 161 8.73 -11.76 -8.79
N ARG A 162 9.58 -12.61 -9.39
CA ARG A 162 10.76 -12.16 -10.15
C ARG A 162 10.40 -11.44 -11.45
N GLU A 163 9.25 -11.76 -12.04
CA GLU A 163 8.77 -11.17 -13.29
C GLU A 163 7.92 -9.93 -13.04
N LYS A 164 7.22 -9.87 -11.90
CA LYS A 164 6.24 -8.83 -11.59
C LYS A 164 6.79 -7.73 -10.69
N THR A 165 7.97 -7.91 -10.10
CA THR A 165 8.54 -6.95 -9.17
C THR A 165 10.00 -6.66 -9.49
N VAL A 166 10.40 -5.41 -9.28
CA VAL A 166 11.79 -4.98 -9.26
C VAL A 166 12.09 -4.49 -7.86
N ARG A 167 13.26 -4.88 -7.33
CA ARG A 167 13.72 -4.43 -6.02
C ARG A 167 15.03 -3.68 -6.15
N GLY A 168 15.09 -2.51 -5.53
CA GLY A 168 16.28 -1.68 -5.44
C GLY A 168 16.67 -1.42 -3.98
N GLN A 169 17.95 -1.13 -3.80
CA GLN A 169 18.55 -0.64 -2.56
C GLN A 169 19.45 0.54 -2.94
N TYR A 170 19.27 1.70 -2.28
CA TYR A 170 20.08 2.87 -2.61
C TYR A 170 21.52 2.72 -2.09
N THR A 171 22.48 3.16 -2.90
CA THR A 171 23.90 3.25 -2.55
C THR A 171 24.27 4.70 -2.25
N ALA A 172 25.52 4.92 -1.80
CA ALA A 172 26.02 6.28 -1.57
C ALA A 172 25.87 7.13 -2.85
N GLY A 173 25.58 8.41 -2.66
CA GLY A 173 25.33 9.32 -3.77
C GLY A 173 25.21 10.77 -3.32
N PHE A 174 24.52 11.57 -4.14
CA PHE A 174 24.25 12.97 -3.86
C PHE A 174 22.75 13.23 -3.85
N ALA A 175 22.26 13.93 -2.84
CA ALA A 175 20.89 14.43 -2.76
C ALA A 175 20.95 15.94 -2.46
N GLN A 176 20.27 16.75 -3.28
CA GLN A 176 20.30 18.22 -3.19
C GLN A 176 21.73 18.80 -3.07
N GLY A 177 22.68 18.23 -3.84
CA GLY A 177 24.09 18.64 -3.81
C GLY A 177 24.91 18.20 -2.59
N LYS A 178 24.30 17.51 -1.62
CA LYS A 178 25.00 16.97 -0.44
C LYS A 178 25.28 15.49 -0.60
N LYS A 179 26.46 15.05 -0.16
CA LYS A 179 26.82 13.63 -0.11
C LYS A 179 25.93 12.93 0.92
N VAL A 180 25.32 11.83 0.52
CA VAL A 180 24.47 11.00 1.37
C VAL A 180 24.99 9.56 1.39
N PRO A 181 24.96 8.88 2.55
CA PRO A 181 25.43 7.50 2.66
C PRO A 181 24.51 6.54 1.89
N GLY A 182 25.04 5.37 1.56
CA GLY A 182 24.24 4.25 1.07
C GLY A 182 23.51 3.53 2.20
N TYR A 183 22.52 2.69 1.86
CA TYR A 183 21.71 1.96 2.84
C TYR A 183 22.55 1.15 3.87
N LEU A 184 23.64 0.52 3.41
CA LEU A 184 24.54 -0.28 4.26
C LEU A 184 25.63 0.55 4.96
N GLU A 185 25.67 1.85 4.68
CA GLU A 185 26.60 2.83 5.26
C GLU A 185 25.92 3.72 6.30
N GLU A 186 24.59 3.61 6.45
CA GLU A 186 23.83 4.29 7.50
C GLU A 186 24.30 3.86 8.89
N GLU A 187 24.14 4.75 9.86
CA GLU A 187 24.46 4.46 11.24
C GLU A 187 23.61 3.29 11.78
N GLY A 188 24.26 2.31 12.42
CA GLY A 188 23.59 1.09 12.91
C GLY A 188 23.31 0.03 11.85
N ALA A 189 23.78 0.20 10.61
CA ALA A 189 23.55 -0.75 9.53
C ALA A 189 24.27 -2.09 9.72
N ASN A 190 23.53 -3.19 9.51
CA ASN A 190 24.11 -4.52 9.41
C ASN A 190 24.65 -4.74 7.99
N LYS A 191 25.99 -4.78 7.87
CA LYS A 191 26.68 -4.97 6.58
C LYS A 191 26.42 -6.35 5.93
N ALA A 192 25.91 -7.32 6.67
CA ALA A 192 25.54 -8.65 6.16
C ALA A 192 24.04 -8.76 5.79
N ALA A 193 23.27 -7.66 5.85
CA ALA A 193 21.86 -7.69 5.54
C ALA A 193 21.61 -8.05 4.06
N THR A 194 20.77 -9.07 3.83
CA THR A 194 20.32 -9.43 2.46
C THR A 194 19.55 -8.28 1.81
N PRO A 195 19.63 -8.12 0.46
CA PRO A 195 18.93 -7.07 -0.25
C PRO A 195 17.40 -7.18 -0.06
N LYS A 196 16.83 -6.28 0.73
CA LYS A 196 15.39 -6.03 0.80
C LYS A 196 15.05 -4.84 -0.09
N LEU A 197 13.78 -4.69 -0.47
CA LEU A 197 13.34 -3.48 -1.16
C LEU A 197 13.50 -2.31 -0.17
N SER A 198 14.53 -1.51 -0.37
CA SER A 198 14.89 -0.35 0.43
C SER A 198 15.23 0.83 -0.48
N SER A 199 14.49 0.96 -1.58
CA SER A 199 14.62 2.07 -2.51
C SER A 199 13.96 3.32 -1.93
N ARG A 200 14.52 4.50 -2.26
CA ARG A 200 13.94 5.82 -1.98
C ARG A 200 12.65 6.10 -2.78
N SER A 201 12.22 5.14 -3.59
CA SER A 201 11.03 5.26 -4.41
C SER A 201 10.33 3.92 -4.45
N ALA A 202 9.03 3.93 -4.16
CA ALA A 202 8.16 2.79 -4.35
C ALA A 202 7.30 3.06 -5.59
N LEU A 203 7.29 2.10 -6.52
CA LEU A 203 6.49 2.16 -7.72
C LEU A 203 5.54 0.96 -7.71
N ILE A 204 4.24 1.24 -7.85
CA ILE A 204 3.28 0.24 -8.32
C ILE A 204 2.88 0.66 -9.73
N SER A 205 3.31 -0.12 -10.72
CA SER A 205 2.80 -0.02 -12.08
C SER A 205 1.80 -1.14 -12.30
N ILE A 206 0.57 -0.78 -12.67
CA ILE A 206 -0.46 -1.75 -13.02
C ILE A 206 -0.63 -1.67 -14.53
N THR A 207 0.07 -2.56 -15.22
CA THR A 207 -0.12 -2.80 -16.64
C THR A 207 -1.27 -3.78 -16.83
N GLY A 208 -2.29 -3.35 -17.57
CA GLY A 208 -3.48 -4.15 -17.82
C GLY A 208 -4.33 -4.36 -16.57
N VAL A 209 -5.02 -3.31 -16.13
CA VAL A 209 -6.26 -3.47 -15.37
C VAL A 209 -7.25 -4.14 -16.33
N GLY A 210 -7.21 -5.46 -16.42
CA GLY A 210 -8.44 -6.18 -16.72
C GLY A 210 -9.39 -5.89 -15.56
N LEU A 211 -10.05 -4.73 -15.57
CA LEU A 211 -11.22 -4.46 -14.76
C LEU A 211 -12.17 -5.59 -15.12
N ALA A 212 -12.19 -6.61 -14.27
CA ALA A 212 -13.06 -7.77 -14.40
C ALA A 212 -14.48 -7.30 -14.09
N CYS A 213 -15.05 -6.56 -15.03
CA CYS A 213 -16.47 -6.36 -15.18
C CYS A 213 -16.84 -6.92 -16.55
N ARG A 214 -16.80 -8.26 -16.67
CA ARG A 214 -17.53 -9.02 -17.68
C ARG A 214 -17.63 -10.48 -17.25
N SER A 215 -18.88 -10.87 -17.07
CA SER A 215 -19.44 -12.21 -16.93
C SER A 215 -18.78 -13.26 -17.83
N ILE A 216 -18.65 -14.48 -17.31
CA ILE A 216 -18.73 -15.78 -18.03
C ILE A 216 -17.65 -16.07 -19.09
N CYS A 217 -16.83 -17.10 -18.78
CA CYS A 217 -16.05 -18.01 -19.65
C CYS A 217 -15.47 -17.49 -20.99
N VAL A 218 -14.12 -17.51 -21.14
CA VAL A 218 -13.34 -18.01 -22.32
C VAL A 218 -11.84 -18.09 -21.93
N PRO A 219 -11.03 -19.06 -22.42
CA PRO A 219 -9.74 -19.44 -21.85
C PRO A 219 -8.52 -18.63 -22.34
N ALA A 220 -7.43 -18.77 -21.57
CA ALA A 220 -6.17 -18.06 -21.70
C ALA A 220 -5.27 -18.58 -22.83
N SER A 221 -5.08 -17.81 -23.90
CA SER A 221 -3.96 -18.04 -24.84
C SER A 221 -3.54 -16.84 -25.71
N ALA A 222 -3.77 -15.58 -25.31
CA ALA A 222 -3.35 -14.44 -26.14
C ALA A 222 -3.00 -13.20 -25.31
N CYS A 223 -1.76 -13.12 -24.80
CA CYS A 223 -0.99 -11.86 -24.75
C CYS A 223 0.46 -12.16 -24.34
N ARG A 224 1.35 -12.30 -25.32
CA ARG A 224 2.80 -12.40 -25.13
C ARG A 224 3.44 -11.26 -25.91
N ARG A 225 4.39 -10.57 -25.26
CA ARG A 225 5.41 -9.63 -25.78
C ARG A 225 4.93 -8.22 -26.16
N SER A 226 5.15 -7.26 -25.26
CA SER A 226 5.94 -6.03 -25.52
C SER A 226 6.03 -5.19 -24.24
N ALA A 227 7.10 -4.39 -24.13
CA ALA A 227 7.34 -3.34 -23.12
C ALA A 227 7.90 -3.77 -21.74
N LEU A 228 9.20 -4.10 -21.74
CA LEU A 228 10.10 -3.87 -20.59
C LEU A 228 11.50 -3.55 -21.17
N LYS A 229 11.60 -2.40 -21.84
CA LYS A 229 12.85 -1.73 -22.20
C LYS A 229 12.60 -0.22 -22.15
N SER A 230 12.59 0.33 -20.95
CA SER A 230 12.86 1.75 -20.75
C SER A 230 13.23 1.98 -19.30
N TRP A 231 14.32 2.72 -19.09
CA TRP A 231 14.70 3.40 -17.85
C TRP A 231 15.45 2.62 -16.76
N PHE A 232 16.76 2.45 -16.98
CA PHE A 232 17.81 2.78 -16.00
C PHE A 232 19.09 3.13 -16.78
N ILE A 233 19.10 4.29 -17.46
CA ILE A 233 20.33 4.91 -17.95
C ILE A 233 20.23 6.41 -17.68
N SER A 234 20.93 6.86 -16.64
CA SER A 234 21.44 8.23 -16.60
C SER A 234 22.89 8.21 -16.12
N ARG A 235 23.77 8.28 -17.12
CA ARG A 235 25.01 9.05 -17.21
C ARG A 235 26.07 8.89 -16.10
N ARG A 236 27.07 8.04 -16.40
CA ARG A 236 28.45 8.53 -16.48
C ARG A 236 28.61 9.20 -17.84
N LEU A 237 29.15 10.40 -17.89
CA LEU A 237 30.05 10.92 -18.93
C LEU A 237 30.55 12.29 -18.48
N ASN A 238 31.88 12.38 -18.41
CA ASN A 238 32.79 13.47 -18.01
C ASN A 238 32.83 13.85 -16.53
#